data_AF-A0A963U140-F1
#
_entry.id   AF-A0A963U140-F1
#
_cell.length_a   1.000
_cell.length_b   1.000
_cell.length_c   1.000
_cell.angle_alpha   90.00
_cell.angle_beta   90.00
_cell.angle_gamma   90.00
#
_symmetry.space_group_name_H-M   'P 1'
#
loop_
_entity.id
_entity.type
_entity.pdbx_description
1 polymer ?
#
loop_
_entity_poly.entity_id
_entity_poly.type
_entity_poly.pdbx_seq_one_letter_code
_entity_poly.pdbx_strand_id
1 'polypeptide(L)'
;ADRMLAAVFVAGAAVALVLFRIAGAGLIALLARLRHARSPVLRLALGGLVRPGAATGAVVVAFGIGLTVLTTVAGVQANLREEIGETLPEDAPAFFFIDIQPDQIGPFTDLARGMAGVHAVESVPSLRGRIMAIDGVPVSEATIDPSVRWAADGDRGVTYAATPPENSEVVEGTWWLADDAGPPLVALDA
;
A
#
# COMPACT_ATOMS: atom_id res chain seq x y z
N ALA A 1 -3.87 7.73 -16.93
CA ALA A 1 -2.55 7.90 -16.28
C ALA A 1 -2.33 9.38 -16.03
N ASP A 2 -2.15 9.76 -14.77
CA ASP A 2 -2.06 11.16 -14.35
C ASP A 2 -0.71 11.78 -14.81
N ARG A 3 -0.77 12.78 -15.68
CA ARG A 3 0.41 13.47 -16.22
C ARG A 3 1.18 14.22 -15.13
N MET A 4 0.50 14.61 -14.07
CA MET A 4 1.11 15.32 -12.94
C MET A 4 2.07 14.41 -12.18
N LEU A 5 1.66 13.16 -11.89
CA LEU A 5 2.52 12.17 -11.24
C LEU A 5 3.78 11.89 -12.06
N ALA A 6 3.63 11.73 -13.38
CA ALA A 6 4.77 11.52 -14.27
C ALA A 6 5.73 12.73 -14.26
N ALA A 7 5.21 13.96 -14.28
CA ALA A 7 6.01 15.17 -14.25
C ALA A 7 6.79 15.32 -12.93
N VAL A 8 6.14 15.07 -11.78
CA VAL A 8 6.77 15.12 -10.46
C VAL A 8 7.88 14.08 -10.35
N PHE A 9 7.64 12.85 -10.83
CA PHE A 9 8.66 11.80 -10.84
C PHE A 9 9.90 12.17 -11.65
N VAL A 10 9.71 12.67 -12.88
CA VAL A 10 10.82 13.09 -13.76
C VAL A 10 11.60 14.25 -13.14
N ALA A 11 10.90 15.23 -12.57
CA ALA A 11 11.53 16.36 -11.88
C ALA A 11 12.36 15.88 -10.67
N GLY A 12 11.82 14.99 -9.85
CA GLY A 12 12.52 14.40 -8.71
C GLY A 12 13.77 13.63 -9.11
N ALA A 13 13.69 12.80 -10.16
CA ALA A 13 14.84 12.08 -10.70
C ALA A 13 15.93 13.03 -11.24
N ALA A 14 15.53 14.10 -11.94
CA ALA A 14 16.47 15.11 -12.43
C ALA A 14 17.17 15.83 -11.27
N VAL A 15 16.44 16.23 -10.23
CA VAL A 15 17.01 16.85 -9.02
C VAL A 15 18.00 15.91 -8.34
N ALA A 16 17.66 14.63 -8.16
CA ALA A 16 18.55 13.64 -7.56
C ALA A 16 19.86 13.49 -8.37
N LEU A 17 19.77 13.40 -9.70
CA LEU A 17 20.94 13.34 -10.58
C LEU A 17 21.84 14.58 -10.43
N VAL A 18 21.25 15.77 -10.38
CA VAL A 18 21.99 17.03 -10.18
C VAL A 18 22.68 17.03 -8.82
N LEU A 19 21.99 16.60 -7.75
CA LEU A 19 22.57 16.50 -6.41
C LEU A 19 23.75 15.52 -6.36
N PHE A 20 23.64 14.34 -6.99
CA PHE A 20 24.77 13.40 -7.09
C PHE A 20 25.95 13.97 -7.86
N ARG A 21 25.68 14.71 -8.94
CA ARG A 21 26.71 15.41 -9.73
C ARG A 21 27.45 16.45 -8.88
N ILE A 22 26.71 17.26 -8.11
CA ILE A 22 27.27 18.28 -7.22
C ILE A 22 28.08 17.62 -6.09
N ALA A 23 27.54 16.58 -5.45
CA ALA A 23 28.23 15.85 -4.39
C ALA A 23 29.53 15.20 -4.90
N GLY A 24 29.50 14.57 -6.06
CA GLY A 24 30.68 14.00 -6.70
C GLY A 24 31.73 15.05 -7.05
N ALA A 25 31.32 16.19 -7.62
CA ALA A 25 32.23 17.30 -7.90
C ALA A 25 32.83 17.90 -6.61
N GLY A 26 32.01 18.05 -5.56
CA GLY A 26 32.44 18.54 -4.24
C GLY A 26 33.45 17.60 -3.58
N LEU A 27 33.22 16.29 -3.65
CA LEU A 27 34.16 15.29 -3.14
C LEU A 27 35.50 15.36 -3.89
N ILE A 28 35.49 15.43 -5.22
CA ILE A 28 36.72 15.56 -6.02
C ILE A 28 37.44 16.88 -5.69
N ALA A 29 36.72 17.99 -5.56
CA ALA A 29 37.29 19.29 -5.19
C ALA A 29 37.93 19.26 -3.78
N LEU A 30 37.31 18.57 -2.83
CA LEU A 30 37.84 18.37 -1.49
C LEU A 30 39.13 17.53 -1.51
N LEU A 31 39.12 16.41 -2.23
CA LEU A 31 40.30 15.56 -2.42
C LEU A 31 41.44 16.31 -3.12
N ALA A 32 41.11 17.19 -4.09
CA ALA A 32 42.07 18.03 -4.79
C ALA A 32 42.79 19.03 -3.86
N ARG A 33 42.11 19.51 -2.82
CA ARG A 33 42.71 20.40 -1.80
C ARG A 33 43.65 19.62 -0.88
N LEU A 34 43.29 18.38 -0.56
CA LEU A 34 44.07 17.47 0.28
C LEU A 34 45.31 16.89 -0.42
N ARG A 35 45.49 17.12 -1.72
CA ARG A 35 46.67 16.67 -2.49
C ARG A 35 48.02 17.16 -1.92
N HIS A 36 48.01 18.21 -1.11
CA HIS A 36 49.20 18.77 -0.45
C HIS A 36 49.55 18.06 0.86
N ALA A 37 48.97 16.89 1.13
CA ALA A 37 49.34 16.07 2.29
C ALA A 37 50.85 15.79 2.32
N ARG A 38 51.45 15.89 3.51
CA ARG A 38 52.90 15.71 3.73
C ARG A 38 53.42 14.30 3.39
N SER A 39 52.55 13.29 3.39
CA SER A 39 52.93 11.91 3.06
C SER A 39 53.04 11.70 1.54
N PRO A 40 54.19 11.20 1.03
CA PRO A 40 54.38 10.90 -0.38
C PRO A 40 53.37 9.89 -0.94
N VAL A 41 52.99 8.90 -0.13
CA VAL A 41 52.06 7.82 -0.52
C VAL A 41 50.64 8.37 -0.70
N LEU A 42 50.17 9.18 0.27
CA LEU A 42 48.85 9.82 0.20
C LEU A 42 48.75 10.79 -0.98
N ARG A 43 49.82 11.55 -1.26
CA ARG A 43 49.88 12.45 -2.41
C ARG A 43 49.78 11.70 -3.74
N LEU A 44 50.46 10.56 -3.88
CA LEU A 44 50.36 9.73 -5.08
C LEU A 44 48.95 9.13 -5.25
N ALA A 45 48.37 8.59 -4.17
CA ALA A 45 47.03 8.01 -4.18
C ALA A 45 45.95 9.05 -4.54
N LEU A 46 45.97 10.23 -3.89
CA LEU A 46 45.05 11.33 -4.17
C LEU A 46 45.26 11.90 -5.58
N GLY A 47 46.51 11.98 -6.04
CA GLY A 47 46.83 12.40 -7.41
C GLY A 47 46.22 11.50 -8.47
N GLY A 48 46.16 10.18 -8.22
CA GLY A 48 45.49 9.22 -9.11
C GLY A 48 43.97 9.39 -9.15
N LEU A 49 43.34 9.72 -8.02
CA LEU A 49 41.88 9.88 -7.90
C LEU A 49 41.37 11.20 -8.49
N VAL A 50 42.18 12.27 -8.48
CA VAL A 50 41.77 13.63 -8.88
C VAL A 50 42.21 13.97 -10.31
N ARG A 51 43.04 13.12 -10.94
CA ARG A 51 43.56 13.36 -12.30
C ARG A 51 42.40 13.53 -13.32
N PRO A 52 42.51 14.48 -14.27
CA PRO A 52 41.57 14.56 -15.40
C PRO A 52 41.47 13.21 -16.15
N GLY A 53 40.27 12.65 -16.23
CA GLY A 53 40.01 11.32 -16.80
C GLY A 53 40.02 10.15 -15.80
N ALA A 54 40.17 10.40 -14.49
CA ALA A 54 40.03 9.38 -13.46
C ALA A 54 38.59 8.87 -13.35
N ALA A 55 38.43 7.56 -13.12
CA ALA A 55 37.12 6.91 -12.97
C ALA A 55 36.38 7.29 -11.67
N THR A 56 37.01 8.04 -10.76
CA THR A 56 36.49 8.39 -9.43
C THR A 56 35.10 9.02 -9.48
N GLY A 57 34.84 9.90 -10.44
CA GLY A 57 33.50 10.50 -10.60
C GLY A 57 32.42 9.47 -10.97
N ALA A 58 32.72 8.57 -11.91
CA ALA A 58 31.79 7.52 -12.31
C ALA A 58 31.55 6.51 -11.18
N VAL A 59 32.60 6.15 -10.44
CA VAL A 59 32.52 5.26 -9.27
C VAL A 59 31.64 5.86 -8.18
N VAL A 60 31.82 7.15 -7.84
CA VAL A 60 31.01 7.83 -6.82
C VAL A 60 29.54 7.88 -7.22
N VAL A 61 29.24 8.16 -8.50
CA VAL A 61 27.85 8.14 -9.00
C VAL A 61 27.26 6.74 -8.94
N ALA A 62 27.99 5.71 -9.37
CA ALA A 62 27.53 4.32 -9.33
C ALA A 62 27.24 3.86 -7.89
N PHE A 63 28.16 4.12 -6.95
CA PHE A 63 27.95 3.82 -5.53
C PHE A 63 26.80 4.63 -4.93
N GLY A 64 26.67 5.91 -5.27
CA GLY A 64 25.59 6.76 -4.80
C GLY A 64 24.22 6.25 -5.23
N ILE A 65 24.08 5.87 -6.51
CA ILE A 65 22.84 5.28 -7.04
C ILE A 65 22.57 3.93 -6.35
N GLY A 66 23.58 3.06 -6.25
CA GLY A 66 23.42 1.75 -5.59
C GLY A 66 22.98 1.86 -4.14
N LEU A 67 23.62 2.74 -3.37
CA LEU A 67 23.25 3.00 -1.98
C LEU A 67 21.85 3.61 -1.86
N THR A 68 21.48 4.52 -2.76
CA THR A 68 20.14 5.12 -2.79
C THR A 68 19.07 4.07 -2.98
N VAL A 69 19.26 3.14 -3.92
CA VAL A 69 18.31 2.05 -4.15
C VAL A 69 18.20 1.17 -2.90
N LEU A 70 19.33 0.77 -2.30
CA LEU A 70 19.33 -0.04 -1.08
C LEU A 70 18.61 0.66 0.08
N THR A 71 18.91 1.95 0.32
CA THR A 71 18.25 2.75 1.36
C THR A 71 16.76 2.95 1.07
N THR A 72 16.39 3.15 -0.20
CA THR A 72 14.98 3.29 -0.60
C THR A 72 14.21 2.00 -0.32
N VAL A 73 14.77 0.84 -0.70
CA VAL A 73 14.15 -0.46 -0.42
C VAL A 73 14.01 -0.69 1.09
N ALA A 74 15.05 -0.38 1.86
CA ALA A 74 14.99 -0.49 3.32
C ALA A 74 13.93 0.45 3.94
N GLY A 75 13.81 1.67 3.43
CA GLY A 75 12.79 2.64 3.86
C GLY A 75 11.37 2.19 3.52
N VAL A 76 11.15 1.71 2.29
CA VAL A 76 9.86 1.12 1.87
C VAL A 76 9.52 -0.08 2.75
N GLN A 77 10.48 -0.96 3.02
CA GLN A 77 10.26 -2.12 3.89
C GLN A 77 9.92 -1.71 5.33
N ALA A 78 10.58 -0.68 5.86
CA ALA A 78 10.27 -0.16 7.20
C ALA A 78 8.86 0.42 7.25
N ASN A 79 8.50 1.25 6.27
CA ASN A 79 7.18 1.87 6.18
C ASN A 79 6.07 0.81 6.02
N LEU A 80 6.27 -0.21 5.19
CA LEU A 80 5.30 -1.30 5.07
C LEU A 80 5.13 -2.10 6.37
N ARG A 81 6.21 -2.32 7.12
CA ARG A 81 6.14 -3.02 8.41
C ARG A 81 5.42 -2.20 9.46
N GLU A 82 5.66 -0.90 9.49
CA GLU A 82 4.97 0.04 10.37
C GLU A 82 3.48 0.09 10.04
N GLU A 83 3.13 0.28 8.76
CA GLU A 83 1.73 0.30 8.31
C GLU A 83 1.00 -1.01 8.66
N ILE A 84 1.61 -2.17 8.39
CA ILE A 84 1.02 -3.47 8.75
C ILE A 84 0.93 -3.62 10.27
N GLY A 85 1.93 -3.16 11.02
CA GLY A 85 1.96 -3.26 12.47
C GLY A 85 0.92 -2.37 13.16
N GLU A 86 0.69 -1.17 12.65
CA GLU A 86 -0.29 -0.22 13.20
C GLU A 86 -1.74 -0.53 12.79
N THR A 87 -1.94 -1.18 11.63
CA THR A 87 -3.29 -1.50 11.13
C THR A 87 -3.85 -2.83 11.60
N LEU A 88 -3.04 -3.73 12.18
CA LEU A 88 -3.53 -4.97 12.76
C LEU A 88 -3.94 -4.75 14.24
N PRO A 89 -5.24 -4.88 14.58
CA PRO A 89 -5.67 -4.92 15.97
C PRO A 89 -4.98 -6.05 16.74
N GLU A 90 -4.71 -5.86 18.03
CA GLU A 90 -4.14 -6.91 18.89
C GLU A 90 -5.00 -8.19 18.89
N ASP A 91 -6.31 -8.05 18.68
CA ASP A 91 -7.30 -9.14 18.62
C ASP A 91 -7.72 -9.52 17.18
N ALA A 92 -6.80 -9.45 16.20
CA ALA A 92 -7.12 -9.86 14.83
C ALA A 92 -7.37 -11.38 14.72
N PRO A 93 -8.41 -11.84 13.99
CA PRO A 93 -8.63 -13.26 13.76
C PRO A 93 -7.43 -13.92 13.07
N ALA A 94 -6.96 -15.05 13.62
CA ALA A 94 -5.83 -15.79 13.06
C ALA A 94 -6.19 -16.58 11.79
N PHE A 95 -7.47 -16.91 11.60
CA PHE A 95 -7.99 -17.69 10.49
C PHE A 95 -9.28 -17.09 9.96
N PHE A 96 -9.38 -17.00 8.63
CA PHE A 96 -10.59 -16.57 7.93
C PHE A 96 -11.06 -17.71 7.03
N PHE A 97 -12.34 -18.06 7.17
CA PHE A 97 -13.00 -19.04 6.33
C PHE A 97 -14.09 -18.33 5.52
N ILE A 98 -14.11 -18.58 4.22
CA ILE A 98 -15.08 -18.01 3.29
C ILE A 98 -15.90 -19.13 2.66
N ASP A 99 -17.04 -18.78 2.08
CA ASP A 99 -17.92 -19.71 1.38
C ASP A 99 -18.46 -20.85 2.28
N ILE A 100 -18.80 -20.51 3.53
CA ILE A 100 -19.54 -21.41 4.43
C ILE A 100 -21.03 -21.21 4.18
N GLN A 101 -21.70 -22.25 3.71
CA GLN A 101 -23.13 -22.18 3.41
C GLN A 101 -23.97 -22.13 4.70
N PRO A 102 -25.19 -21.55 4.68
CA PRO A 102 -26.01 -21.36 5.88
C PRO A 102 -26.26 -22.64 6.70
N ASP A 103 -26.40 -23.78 6.03
CA ASP A 103 -26.60 -25.09 6.67
C ASP A 103 -25.32 -25.66 7.31
N GLN A 104 -24.15 -25.17 6.91
CA GLN A 104 -22.84 -25.60 7.42
C GLN A 104 -22.35 -24.77 8.61
N ILE A 105 -22.88 -23.57 8.81
CA ILE A 105 -22.42 -22.63 9.86
C ILE A 105 -22.48 -23.27 11.24
N GLY A 106 -23.60 -23.95 11.58
CA GLY A 106 -23.78 -24.61 12.87
C GLY A 106 -22.71 -25.67 13.14
N PRO A 107 -22.64 -26.74 12.30
CA PRO A 107 -21.62 -27.79 12.45
C PRO A 107 -20.18 -27.27 12.46
N PHE A 108 -19.88 -26.25 11.63
CA PHE A 108 -18.55 -25.64 11.59
C PHE A 108 -18.21 -24.92 12.90
N THR A 109 -19.14 -24.11 13.41
CA THR A 109 -18.93 -23.33 14.63
C THR A 109 -18.75 -24.25 15.84
N ASP A 110 -19.52 -25.33 15.92
CA ASP A 110 -19.41 -26.32 17.00
C ASP A 110 -18.06 -27.04 16.95
N LEU A 111 -17.59 -27.43 15.76
CA LEU A 111 -16.27 -28.01 15.57
C LEU A 111 -15.16 -27.03 15.97
N ALA A 112 -15.26 -25.78 15.52
CA ALA A 112 -14.26 -24.75 15.78
C ALA A 112 -14.12 -24.44 17.28
N ARG A 113 -15.24 -24.28 17.98
CA ARG A 113 -15.26 -24.05 19.43
C ARG A 113 -14.74 -25.25 20.24
N GLY A 114 -14.80 -26.46 19.68
CA GLY A 114 -14.25 -27.68 20.29
C GLY A 114 -12.72 -27.83 20.16
N MET A 115 -12.05 -27.01 19.34
CA MET A 115 -10.61 -27.09 19.15
C MET A 115 -9.85 -26.33 20.25
N ALA A 116 -8.81 -26.97 20.80
CA ALA A 116 -7.94 -26.32 21.78
C ALA A 116 -7.22 -25.11 21.16
N GLY A 117 -7.26 -23.97 21.87
CA GLY A 117 -6.64 -22.72 21.43
C GLY A 117 -7.55 -21.79 20.62
N VAL A 118 -8.80 -22.16 20.37
CA VAL A 118 -9.81 -21.27 19.78
C VAL A 118 -10.49 -20.48 20.90
N HIS A 119 -10.35 -19.15 20.88
CA HIS A 119 -10.91 -18.25 21.90
C HIS A 119 -12.17 -17.53 21.46
N ALA A 120 -12.31 -17.27 20.17
CA ALA A 120 -13.47 -16.62 19.57
C ALA A 120 -13.77 -17.25 18.20
N VAL A 121 -15.06 -17.33 17.87
CA VAL A 121 -15.54 -17.73 16.53
C VAL A 121 -16.67 -16.77 16.18
N GLU A 122 -16.41 -15.93 15.20
CA GLU A 122 -17.34 -14.94 14.68
C GLU A 122 -17.79 -15.34 13.27
N SER A 123 -19.06 -15.14 12.98
CA SER A 123 -19.64 -15.38 11.66
C SER A 123 -20.34 -14.13 11.18
N VAL A 124 -19.94 -13.64 10.01
CA VAL A 124 -20.53 -12.46 9.38
C VAL A 124 -21.14 -12.89 8.05
N PRO A 125 -22.45 -12.72 7.84
CA PRO A 125 -23.07 -13.03 6.58
C PRO A 125 -22.55 -12.10 5.48
N SER A 126 -22.06 -12.69 4.39
CA SER A 126 -21.50 -11.98 3.25
C SER A 126 -22.09 -12.54 1.96
N LEU A 127 -22.54 -11.64 1.10
CA LEU A 127 -23.04 -11.94 -0.23
C LEU A 127 -22.32 -11.05 -1.25
N ARG A 128 -22.23 -11.49 -2.51
CA ARG A 128 -21.73 -10.66 -3.60
C ARG A 128 -22.86 -10.28 -4.54
N GLY A 129 -23.01 -8.99 -4.79
CA GLY A 129 -24.02 -8.46 -5.70
C GLY A 129 -23.40 -7.50 -6.71
N ARG A 130 -23.96 -7.41 -7.91
CA ARG A 130 -23.56 -6.42 -8.93
C ARG A 130 -24.66 -5.40 -9.11
N ILE A 131 -24.27 -4.13 -9.26
CA ILE A 131 -25.22 -3.07 -9.63
C ILE A 131 -25.58 -3.27 -11.11
N MET A 132 -26.85 -3.59 -11.37
CA MET A 132 -27.35 -3.81 -12.73
C MET A 132 -27.99 -2.56 -13.33
N ALA A 133 -28.64 -1.76 -12.49
CA ALA A 133 -29.28 -0.50 -12.85
C ALA A 133 -29.20 0.51 -11.70
N ILE A 134 -29.14 1.79 -12.04
CA ILE A 134 -29.18 2.92 -11.10
C ILE A 134 -30.41 3.75 -11.50
N ASP A 135 -31.32 3.97 -10.55
CA ASP A 135 -32.60 4.66 -10.79
C ASP A 135 -33.38 4.09 -12.00
N GLY A 136 -33.28 2.77 -12.21
CA GLY A 136 -33.93 2.07 -13.32
C GLY A 136 -33.20 2.14 -14.66
N VAL A 137 -32.08 2.87 -14.77
CA VAL A 137 -31.24 2.94 -15.97
C VAL A 137 -30.15 1.87 -15.90
N PRO A 138 -30.00 1.00 -16.91
CA PRO A 138 -28.91 0.02 -16.96
C PRO A 138 -27.55 0.69 -16.77
N VAL A 139 -26.65 0.07 -15.99
CA VAL A 139 -25.30 0.64 -15.71
C VAL A 139 -24.51 0.92 -17.00
N SER A 140 -24.73 0.13 -18.05
CA SER A 140 -24.13 0.34 -19.38
C SER A 140 -24.55 1.64 -20.06
N GLU A 141 -25.71 2.19 -19.70
CA GLU A 141 -26.31 3.39 -20.29
C GLU A 141 -26.29 4.59 -19.32
N ALA A 142 -26.03 4.34 -18.03
CA ALA A 142 -26.00 5.36 -16.99
C ALA A 142 -24.78 6.29 -17.14
N THR A 143 -25.00 7.59 -16.95
CA THR A 143 -23.91 8.58 -16.87
C THR A 143 -23.33 8.59 -15.45
N ILE A 144 -22.25 7.85 -15.27
CA ILE A 144 -21.53 7.72 -13.98
C ILE A 144 -20.23 8.51 -14.05
N ASP A 145 -19.98 9.33 -13.02
CA ASP A 145 -18.74 10.09 -12.89
C ASP A 145 -17.53 9.13 -12.89
N PRO A 146 -16.47 9.40 -13.67
CA PRO A 146 -15.29 8.55 -13.73
C PRO A 146 -14.65 8.25 -12.36
N SER A 147 -14.77 9.17 -11.39
CA SER A 147 -14.23 9.00 -10.04
C SER A 147 -14.96 7.95 -9.21
N VAL A 148 -16.24 7.70 -9.49
CA VAL A 148 -17.08 6.72 -8.76
C VAL A 148 -17.49 5.53 -9.62
N ARG A 149 -17.04 5.45 -10.88
CA ARG A 149 -17.40 4.37 -11.81
C ARG A 149 -16.99 2.98 -11.30
N TRP A 150 -15.90 2.90 -10.54
CA TRP A 150 -15.44 1.67 -9.88
C TRP A 150 -16.53 1.03 -9.00
N ALA A 151 -17.31 1.87 -8.29
CA ALA A 151 -18.79 1.85 -8.27
C ALA A 151 -19.49 0.56 -8.71
N ALA A 152 -19.78 0.60 -10.00
CA ALA A 152 -20.77 -0.21 -10.68
C ALA A 152 -20.13 -1.25 -11.61
N ASP A 153 -18.82 -1.17 -11.86
CA ASP A 153 -18.12 -2.09 -12.77
C ASP A 153 -17.78 -3.45 -12.14
N GLY A 154 -17.88 -3.59 -10.80
CA GLY A 154 -17.49 -4.78 -10.06
C GLY A 154 -18.61 -5.40 -9.20
N ASP A 155 -18.37 -6.62 -8.74
CA ASP A 155 -19.20 -7.25 -7.71
C ASP A 155 -18.84 -6.64 -6.35
N ARG A 156 -19.86 -6.22 -5.60
CA ARG A 156 -19.76 -5.64 -4.27
C ARG A 156 -20.04 -6.68 -3.21
N GLY A 157 -19.23 -6.67 -2.16
CA GLY A 157 -19.59 -7.33 -0.90
C GLY A 157 -20.79 -6.61 -0.30
N VAL A 158 -21.82 -7.36 0.03
CA VAL A 158 -23.00 -6.87 0.75
C VAL A 158 -23.27 -7.77 1.93
N THR A 159 -23.77 -7.21 3.02
CA THR A 159 -24.17 -7.96 4.21
C THR A 159 -25.67 -7.83 4.46
N TYR A 160 -26.23 -8.87 5.06
CA TYR A 160 -27.60 -8.92 5.54
C TYR A 160 -27.64 -9.24 7.05
N ALA A 161 -26.58 -8.87 7.78
CA ALA A 161 -26.47 -9.07 9.22
C ALA A 161 -27.61 -8.39 10.00
N ALA A 162 -28.18 -9.09 10.97
CA ALA A 162 -29.29 -8.55 11.77
C ALA A 162 -28.90 -7.27 12.54
N THR A 163 -27.63 -7.13 12.91
CA THR A 163 -27.09 -5.96 13.61
C THR A 163 -25.88 -5.38 12.86
N PRO A 164 -25.63 -4.06 12.93
CA PRO A 164 -24.43 -3.47 12.37
C PRO A 164 -23.17 -4.09 13.01
N PRO A 165 -22.12 -4.38 12.23
CA PRO A 165 -20.82 -4.76 12.79
C PRO A 165 -20.28 -3.65 13.70
N GLU A 166 -19.55 -4.02 14.76
CA GLU A 166 -19.03 -3.06 15.76
C GLU A 166 -18.07 -2.02 15.15
N ASN A 167 -17.41 -2.37 14.05
CA ASN A 167 -16.47 -1.52 13.33
C ASN A 167 -17.08 -0.82 12.11
N SER A 168 -18.40 -0.70 12.02
CA SER A 168 -19.10 -0.06 10.91
C SER A 168 -19.95 1.13 11.37
N GLU A 169 -19.90 2.22 10.61
CA GLU A 169 -20.76 3.39 10.79
C GLU A 169 -21.75 3.49 9.63
N VAL A 170 -23.03 3.74 9.94
CA VAL A 170 -24.04 3.97 8.91
C VAL A 170 -23.92 5.41 8.40
N VAL A 171 -23.29 5.58 7.25
CA VAL A 171 -23.11 6.90 6.62
C VAL A 171 -24.41 7.41 6.00
N GLU A 172 -25.20 6.52 5.39
CA GLU A 172 -26.47 6.85 4.76
C GLU A 172 -27.48 5.69 4.92
N GLY A 173 -28.76 6.04 5.09
CA GLY A 173 -29.84 5.08 5.33
C GLY A 173 -30.06 4.73 6.80
N THR A 174 -30.77 3.62 7.05
CA THR A 174 -31.06 3.11 8.40
C THR A 174 -30.84 1.60 8.43
N TRP A 175 -30.20 1.11 9.49
CA TRP A 175 -30.15 -0.34 9.72
C TRP A 175 -31.54 -0.88 10.00
N TRP A 176 -31.85 -2.06 9.47
CA TRP A 176 -33.15 -2.69 9.65
C TRP A 176 -33.33 -3.25 11.06
N LEU A 177 -34.59 -3.45 11.46
CA LEU A 177 -34.91 -4.16 12.70
C LEU A 177 -34.73 -5.67 12.49
N ALA A 178 -34.29 -6.39 13.53
CA ALA A 178 -33.99 -7.82 13.45
C ALA A 178 -35.19 -8.69 12.99
N ASP A 179 -36.42 -8.21 13.24
CA ASP A 179 -37.67 -8.90 12.92
C ASP A 179 -38.46 -8.24 11.77
N ASP A 180 -37.81 -7.40 10.96
CA ASP A 180 -38.50 -6.67 9.89
C ASP A 180 -38.83 -7.63 8.71
N ALA A 181 -40.13 -7.89 8.50
CA ALA A 181 -40.64 -8.77 7.44
C ALA A 181 -40.79 -8.06 6.08
N GLY A 182 -40.11 -6.92 5.91
CA GLY A 182 -40.09 -6.12 4.69
C GLY A 182 -39.37 -6.80 3.51
N PRO A 183 -39.19 -6.08 2.39
CA PRO A 183 -38.37 -6.56 1.28
C PRO A 183 -36.94 -6.85 1.75
N PRO A 184 -36.19 -7.76 1.10
CA PRO A 184 -34.83 -8.07 1.51
C PRO A 184 -33.95 -6.82 1.42
N LEU A 185 -33.39 -6.43 2.57
CA LEU A 185 -32.48 -5.30 2.70
C LEU A 185 -31.04 -5.80 2.76
N VAL A 186 -30.12 -4.98 2.23
CA VAL A 186 -28.69 -5.25 2.27
C VAL A 186 -27.95 -3.97 2.62
N ALA A 187 -26.83 -4.11 3.34
CA ALA A 187 -25.86 -3.04 3.54
C ALA A 187 -24.67 -3.28 2.63
N LEU A 188 -24.12 -2.21 2.07
CA LEU A 188 -22.97 -2.22 1.16
C LEU A 188 -21.93 -1.22 1.67
N ASP A 189 -20.67 -1.61 1.58
CA ASP A 189 -19.55 -0.75 1.97
C ASP A 189 -19.26 0.29 0.87
N ALA A 190 -18.87 1.49 1.29
CA ALA A 190 -18.72 2.67 0.45
C ALA A 190 -17.41 2.63 -0.35
#